data_AF-A0A925TZW0-F1
#
_entry.id   AF-A0A925TZW0-F1
#
_cell.length_a   1.000
_cell.length_b   1.000
_cell.length_c   1.000
_cell.angle_alpha   90.00
_cell.angle_beta   90.00
_cell.angle_gamma   90.00
#
_symmetry.space_group_name_H-M   'P 1'
#
loop_
_entity.id
_entity.type
_entity.pdbx_description
1 polymer ?
#
loop_
_entity_poly.entity_id
_entity_poly.type
_entity_poly.pdbx_seq_one_letter_code
_entity_poly.pdbx_strand_id
1 'polypeptide(L)'
;MQFLFITTISVGGWALLNGILHDIFILRSDHGKQYDRTLLRLLMDGHILITCGVLQVIAAFGLKNNEDWGFLIAGVSCISLLIYCAMIFPFLKSLGMIMINLVLLILLLINYF
;
A
#
# COMPACT_ATOMS: atom_id res chain seq x y z
N MET A 1 20.00 5.66 3.63
CA MET A 1 18.90 6.42 4.24
C MET A 1 18.15 7.33 3.28
N GLN A 2 18.78 8.28 2.59
CA GLN A 2 18.06 9.19 1.67
C GLN A 2 17.37 8.45 0.50
N PHE A 3 18.00 7.41 -0.04
CA PHE A 3 17.39 6.52 -1.04
C PHE A 3 16.16 5.77 -0.49
N LEU A 4 16.25 5.23 0.73
CA LEU A 4 15.16 4.52 1.41
C LEU A 4 13.96 5.42 1.69
N PHE A 5 14.22 6.67 2.09
CA PHE A 5 13.19 7.68 2.26
C PHE A 5 12.43 7.94 0.96
N ILE A 6 13.17 8.16 -0.14
CA ILE A 6 12.59 8.46 -1.45
C ILE A 6 11.78 7.26 -1.97
N THR A 7 12.31 6.04 -1.84
CA THR A 7 11.60 4.84 -2.28
C THR A 7 10.34 4.62 -1.45
N THR A 8 10.43 4.72 -0.12
CA THR A 8 9.26 4.51 0.77
C THR A 8 8.15 5.55 0.53
N ILE A 9 8.50 6.82 0.32
CA ILE A 9 7.51 7.85 -0.08
C ILE A 9 6.91 7.57 -1.45
N SER A 10 7.74 7.16 -2.41
CA SER A 10 7.26 6.90 -3.78
C SER A 10 6.30 5.72 -3.78
N VAL A 11 6.60 4.65 -3.04
CA VAL A 11 5.73 3.48 -2.91
C VAL A 11 4.44 3.81 -2.14
N GLY A 12 4.55 4.50 -1.00
CA GLY A 12 3.40 4.91 -0.21
C GLY A 12 2.48 5.87 -0.99
N GLY A 13 3.06 6.85 -1.68
CA GLY A 13 2.33 7.77 -2.56
C GLY A 13 1.65 7.05 -3.73
N TRP A 14 2.33 6.09 -4.35
CA TRP A 14 1.76 5.26 -5.42
C TRP A 14 0.60 4.39 -4.93
N ALA A 15 0.73 3.78 -3.75
CA ALA A 15 -0.34 3.00 -3.11
C ALA A 15 -1.57 3.86 -2.81
N LEU A 16 -1.35 5.05 -2.27
CA LEU A 16 -2.39 6.01 -1.90
C LEU A 16 -3.13 6.53 -3.14
N LEU A 17 -2.40 6.94 -4.18
CA LEU A 17 -2.98 7.37 -5.46
C LEU A 17 -3.79 6.26 -6.12
N ASN A 18 -3.28 5.02 -6.14
CA ASN A 18 -4.03 3.89 -6.69
C ASN A 18 -5.29 3.57 -5.87
N GLY A 19 -5.23 3.65 -4.55
CA GLY A 19 -6.41 3.46 -3.70
C GLY A 19 -7.49 4.52 -3.96
N ILE A 20 -7.12 5.80 -4.09
CA ILE A 20 -8.06 6.87 -4.43
C ILE A 20 -8.63 6.69 -5.83
N LEU A 21 -7.79 6.40 -6.83
CA LEU A 21 -8.23 6.17 -8.21
C LEU A 21 -9.16 4.97 -8.30
N HIS A 22 -8.86 3.90 -7.56
CA HIS A 22 -9.70 2.72 -7.46
C HIS A 22 -11.08 3.07 -6.90
N ASP A 23 -11.15 3.75 -5.75
CA ASP A 23 -12.42 4.14 -5.14
C ASP A 23 -13.27 5.03 -6.08
N ILE A 24 -12.64 6.00 -6.76
CA ILE A 24 -13.33 6.85 -7.75
C ILE A 24 -13.85 6.02 -8.93
N PHE A 25 -13.05 5.08 -9.46
CA PHE A 25 -13.45 4.26 -10.60
C PHE A 25 -14.61 3.32 -10.25
N ILE A 26 -14.61 2.81 -9.02
CA ILE A 26 -15.66 1.92 -8.52
C ILE A 26 -16.96 2.67 -8.22
N LEU A 27 -16.88 3.88 -7.66
CA LEU A 27 -18.05 4.74 -7.47
C LEU A 27 -18.64 5.21 -8.81
N ARG A 28 -17.81 5.39 -9.84
CA ARG A 28 -18.23 5.79 -11.18
C ARG A 28 -18.70 4.63 -12.06
N SER A 29 -18.34 3.39 -11.70
CA SER A 29 -18.82 2.15 -12.32
C SER A 29 -20.31 1.93 -12.04
N ASP A 30 -20.97 1.09 -12.84
CA ASP A 30 -22.38 0.74 -12.66
C ASP A 30 -22.69 0.07 -11.30
N HIS A 31 -21.67 -0.39 -10.57
CA HIS A 31 -21.81 -0.83 -9.17
C HIS A 31 -22.12 0.32 -8.19
N GLY A 32 -21.82 1.58 -8.52
CA GLY A 32 -22.15 2.73 -7.69
C GLY A 32 -23.63 3.13 -7.68
N LYS A 33 -24.43 2.59 -8.62
CA LYS A 33 -25.86 2.90 -8.74
C LYS A 33 -26.77 2.01 -7.89
N GLN A 34 -26.27 0.86 -7.43
CA GLN A 34 -26.97 -0.05 -6.53
C GLN A 34 -26.06 -0.43 -5.38
N TYR A 35 -26.49 -0.12 -4.15
CA TYR A 35 -25.76 -0.48 -2.95
C TYR A 35 -25.79 -2.01 -2.77
N ASP A 36 -24.74 -2.69 -3.21
CA ASP A 36 -24.56 -4.14 -3.08
C ASP A 36 -23.37 -4.46 -2.16
N ARG A 37 -23.37 -5.64 -1.51
CA ARG A 37 -22.26 -6.12 -0.67
C ARG A 37 -20.95 -6.21 -1.43
N THR A 38 -21.03 -6.42 -2.75
CA THR A 38 -19.88 -6.44 -3.66
C THR A 38 -19.21 -5.07 -3.74
N LEU A 39 -20.01 -3.99 -3.82
CA LEU A 39 -19.52 -2.61 -3.82
C LEU A 39 -18.79 -2.29 -2.51
N LEU A 40 -19.35 -2.69 -1.37
CA LEU A 40 -18.73 -2.44 -0.06
C LEU A 40 -17.38 -3.16 0.08
N ARG A 41 -17.28 -4.41 -0.42
CA ARG A 41 -16.01 -5.15 -0.44
C ARG A 41 -14.97 -4.44 -1.32
N LEU A 42 -15.39 -4.00 -2.50
CA LEU A 42 -14.55 -3.26 -3.44
C LEU A 42 -14.09 -1.89 -2.91
N LEU A 43 -14.92 -1.17 -2.15
CA LEU A 43 -14.49 0.07 -1.49
C LEU A 43 -13.52 -0.19 -0.33
N MET A 44 -13.76 -1.25 0.45
CA MET A 44 -12.87 -1.66 1.53
C MET A 44 -11.47 -1.97 0.98
N ASP A 45 -11.42 -2.55 -0.21
CA ASP A 45 -10.18 -2.84 -0.92
C ASP A 45 -9.36 -1.56 -1.24
N GLY A 46 -10.00 -0.50 -1.75
CA GLY A 46 -9.32 0.79 -1.97
C GLY A 46 -8.88 1.47 -0.67
N HIS A 47 -9.68 1.37 0.40
CA HIS A 47 -9.32 1.92 1.70
C HIS A 47 -8.12 1.23 2.34
N ILE A 48 -7.94 -0.09 2.15
CA ILE A 48 -6.74 -0.80 2.64
C ILE A 48 -5.49 -0.26 1.94
N LEU A 49 -5.56 0.01 0.63
CA LEU A 49 -4.47 0.63 -0.13
C LEU A 49 -4.14 2.04 0.38
N ILE A 50 -5.17 2.86 0.64
CA ILE A 50 -4.99 4.23 1.16
C ILE A 50 -4.37 4.20 2.55
N THR A 51 -4.91 3.39 3.47
CA THR A 51 -4.42 3.31 4.86
C THR A 51 -2.98 2.81 4.93
N CYS A 52 -2.63 1.75 4.17
CA CYS A 52 -1.24 1.30 4.10
C CYS A 52 -0.32 2.33 3.42
N GLY A 53 -0.79 3.03 2.38
CA GLY A 53 -0.04 4.09 1.72
C GLY A 53 0.28 5.27 2.66
N VAL A 54 -0.70 5.73 3.45
CA VAL A 54 -0.51 6.76 4.48
C VAL A 54 0.49 6.30 5.54
N LEU A 55 0.36 5.07 6.02
CA LEU A 55 1.30 4.51 7.00
C LEU A 55 2.73 4.45 6.46
N GLN A 56 2.92 4.07 5.19
CA GLN A 56 4.25 4.09 4.56
C GLN A 56 4.83 5.50 4.45
N VAL A 57 4.02 6.50 4.09
CA VAL A 57 4.47 7.89 4.02
C VAL A 57 4.90 8.40 5.41
N ILE A 58 4.15 8.07 6.46
CA ILE A 58 4.53 8.42 7.85
C ILE A 58 5.82 7.70 8.25
N ALA A 59 5.92 6.39 7.97
CA ALA A 59 7.09 5.59 8.28
C ALA A 59 8.36 6.08 7.58
N ALA A 60 8.24 6.67 6.38
CA ALA A 60 9.35 7.27 5.68
C ALA A 60 10.02 8.40 6.49
N PHE A 61 9.26 9.23 7.21
CA PHE A 61 9.84 10.27 8.05
C PHE A 61 10.67 9.67 9.21
N GLY A 62 10.21 8.57 9.82
CA GLY A 62 10.99 7.84 10.82
C GLY A 62 12.26 7.22 10.24
N LEU A 63 12.19 6.67 9.02
CA LEU A 63 13.35 6.13 8.29
C LEU A 63 14.38 7.21 7.92
N LYS A 64 13.95 8.45 7.69
CA LYS A 64 14.88 9.57 7.45
C LYS A 64 15.71 9.90 8.68
N ASN A 65 15.13 9.76 9.87
CA ASN A 65 15.77 10.04 11.16
C ASN A 65 16.50 8.83 11.75
N ASN A 66 16.49 7.67 11.08
CA ASN A 66 16.98 6.39 11.62
C ASN A 66 16.31 5.95 12.92
N GLU A 67 15.01 6.21 13.05
CA GLU A 67 14.26 5.78 14.22
C GLU A 67 13.68 4.37 14.00
N ASP A 68 13.87 3.48 14.97
CA ASP A 68 13.49 2.06 14.87
C ASP A 68 11.99 1.84 14.60
N TRP A 69 11.14 2.74 15.09
CA TRP A 69 9.70 2.67 14.82
C TRP A 69 9.36 2.82 13.34
N GLY A 70 10.16 3.58 12.58
CA GLY A 70 9.95 3.77 11.15
C GLY A 70 10.13 2.45 10.37
N PHE A 71 11.13 1.67 10.75
CA PHE A 71 11.37 0.34 10.17
C PHE A 71 10.24 -0.64 10.52
N LEU A 72 9.76 -0.65 11.76
CA LEU A 72 8.67 -1.53 12.19
C LEU A 72 7.36 -1.21 11.46
N ILE A 73 6.97 0.07 11.40
CA ILE A 73 5.72 0.47 10.73
C ILE A 73 5.82 0.18 9.23
N ALA A 74 6.95 0.50 8.59
CA ALA A 74 7.16 0.21 7.17
C ALA A 74 7.11 -1.31 6.90
N GLY A 75 7.77 -2.12 7.72
CA GLY A 75 7.78 -3.57 7.60
C GLY A 75 6.38 -4.19 7.75
N VAL A 76 5.65 -3.82 8.81
CA VAL A 76 4.27 -4.30 9.03
C VAL A 76 3.35 -3.86 7.89
N SER A 77 3.48 -2.63 7.40
CA SER A 77 2.69 -2.14 6.27
C SER A 77 2.95 -2.94 5.00
N CYS A 78 4.21 -3.27 4.67
CA CYS A 78 4.55 -4.09 3.51
C CYS A 78 4.01 -5.51 3.61
N ILE A 79 4.12 -6.14 4.79
CA ILE A 79 3.59 -7.49 5.02
C ILE A 79 2.07 -7.47 4.87
N SER A 80 1.39 -6.49 5.47
CA SER A 80 -0.06 -6.33 5.32
C SER A 80 -0.48 -6.17 3.86
N LEU A 81 0.26 -5.37 3.09
CA LEU A 81 -0.01 -5.13 1.67
C LEU A 81 0.23 -6.37 0.82
N LEU A 82 1.24 -7.19 1.14
CA LEU A 82 1.51 -8.47 0.48
C LEU A 82 0.41 -9.51 0.75
N ILE A 83 0.00 -9.66 2.01
CA ILE A 83 -1.12 -10.55 2.40
C ILE A 83 -2.38 -10.13 1.66
N TYR A 84 -2.67 -8.83 1.66
CA TYR A 84 -3.82 -8.27 0.97
C TYR A 84 -3.78 -8.50 -0.54
N CYS A 85 -2.63 -8.27 -1.19
CA CYS A 85 -2.47 -8.58 -2.62
C CYS A 85 -2.63 -10.09 -2.91
N ALA A 86 -2.22 -10.97 -2.00
CA ALA A 86 -2.44 -12.41 -2.14
C ALA A 86 -3.93 -12.78 -2.03
N MET A 87 -4.71 -12.10 -1.19
CA MET A 87 -6.16 -12.31 -1.08
C MET A 87 -6.93 -11.85 -2.34
N ILE A 88 -6.44 -10.80 -3.02
CA ILE A 88 -7.09 -10.21 -4.21
C ILE A 88 -6.62 -10.82 -5.53
N PHE A 89 -5.59 -11.66 -5.51
CA PHE A 89 -5.06 -12.34 -6.68
C PHE A 89 -6.10 -13.02 -7.62
N PRO A 90 -7.22 -13.62 -7.13
CA PRO A 90 -8.26 -14.14 -8.02
C PRO A 90 -9.10 -13.08 -8.76
N PHE A 91 -9.09 -11.82 -8.32
CA PHE A 91 -9.93 -10.74 -8.85
C PHE A 91 -9.15 -9.69 -9.66
N LEU A 92 -7.94 -9.34 -9.23
CA LEU A 92 -7.11 -8.33 -9.90
C LEU A 92 -5.65 -8.78 -9.86
N LYS A 93 -5.01 -8.96 -11.03
CA LYS A 93 -3.58 -9.25 -11.11
C LYS A 93 -2.77 -7.99 -10.77
N SER A 94 -2.71 -7.60 -9.49
CA SER A 94 -1.93 -6.45 -8.99
C SER A 94 -0.42 -6.76 -8.91
N LEU A 95 0.12 -7.45 -9.93
CA LEU A 95 1.52 -7.85 -10.03
C LEU A 95 2.50 -6.70 -9.78
N GLY A 96 2.15 -5.48 -10.22
CA GLY A 96 2.95 -4.29 -9.98
C GLY A 96 3.09 -3.93 -8.49
N MET A 97 1.99 -3.95 -7.72
CA MET A 97 2.02 -3.62 -6.29
C MET A 97 2.75 -4.67 -5.45
N ILE A 98 2.64 -5.95 -5.85
CA ILE A 98 3.38 -7.05 -5.24
C ILE A 98 4.88 -6.87 -5.46
N MET A 99 5.31 -6.62 -6.71
CA MET A 99 6.72 -6.42 -7.04
C MET A 99 7.32 -5.22 -6.31
N ILE A 100 6.62 -4.10 -6.28
CA ILE A 100 7.09 -2.87 -5.63
C ILE A 100 7.22 -3.06 -4.11
N ASN A 101 6.26 -3.72 -3.44
CA ASN A 101 6.36 -3.99 -2.00
C ASN A 101 7.42 -5.03 -1.66
N LEU A 102 7.63 -6.05 -2.51
CA LEU A 102 8.72 -7.01 -2.34
C LEU A 102 10.09 -6.32 -2.38
N VAL A 103 10.30 -5.42 -3.35
CA VAL A 103 11.54 -4.65 -3.46
C VAL A 103 11.73 -3.74 -2.24
N LEU A 104 10.67 -3.06 -1.78
CA LEU A 104 10.75 -2.22 -0.58
C LEU A 104 11.08 -3.03 0.68
N LEU A 105 10.47 -4.20 0.84
CA LEU A 105 10.70 -5.10 1.98
C LEU A 105 12.15 -5.63 1.99
N ILE A 106 12.70 -5.99 0.83
CA ILE A 106 14.11 -6.39 0.70
C ILE A 106 15.04 -5.23 1.08
N LEU A 107 14.75 -4.01 0.58
CA LEU A 107 15.55 -2.82 0.91
C LEU A 107 15.52 -2.47 2.40
N LEU A 108 14.36 -2.63 3.04
CA LEU A 108 14.21 -2.45 4.49
C LEU A 108 15.04 -3.48 5.27
N LEU A 109 14.98 -4.76 4.89
CA LEU A 109 15.76 -5.82 5.53
C LEU A 109 17.28 -5.60 5.42
N ILE A 110 17.76 -5.14 4.26
CA ILE A 110 19.19 -4.88 4.03
C ILE A 110 19.71 -3.70 4.85
N ASN A 111 18.87 -2.68 5.14
CA ASN A 111 19.31 -1.50 5.91
C ASN A 111 19.00 -1.60 7.40
N TYR A 112 18.16 -2.54 7.82
CA TYR A 112 17.87 -2.78 9.23
C TYR A 112 18.94 -3.64 9.92
N PHE A 113 19.63 -4.50 9.15
CA PHE A 113 20.81 -5.26 9.57
C PHE A 113 22.10 -4.47 9.30
#